data_AF-A0A7K8GHW1-F1
#
_entry.id   AF-A0A7K8GHW1-F1
#
_cell.length_a   1.000
_cell.length_b   1.000
_cell.length_c   1.000
_cell.angle_alpha   90.00
_cell.angle_beta   90.00
_cell.angle_gamma   90.00
#
_symmetry.space_group_name_H-M   'P 1'
#
loop_
_entity.id
_entity.type
_entity.pdbx_description
1 polymer ?
#
loop_
_entity_poly.entity_id
_entity_poly.type
_entity_poly.pdbx_seq_one_letter_code
_entity_poly.pdbx_strand_id
1 'polypeptide(L)' 'VSCPAPATETRSQPCVTSCGDSRVVIYPPPVLVTFPGPVLSSCPQESVVGSSAVAASPGWGGFYGSRTSLGYGAAQG' A
#
# COMPACT_ATOMS: atom_id res chain seq x y z
N VAL A 1 75.18 -3.32 22.37
CA VAL A 1 74.43 -3.19 21.10
C VAL A 1 74.46 -1.72 20.72
N SER A 2 75.08 -1.36 19.59
CA SER A 2 75.08 0.01 19.09
C SER A 2 74.02 0.11 18.01
N CYS A 3 73.01 0.96 18.21
CA CYS A 3 72.02 1.27 17.18
C CYS A 3 72.49 2.54 16.45
N PRO A 4 72.69 2.50 15.13
CA PRO A 4 72.98 3.72 14.38
C PRO A 4 71.81 4.70 14.53
N ALA A 5 72.14 5.98 14.65
CA ALA A 5 71.13 7.03 14.79
C ALA A 5 70.21 7.04 13.54
N PRO A 6 68.90 7.32 13.70
CA PRO A 6 68.00 7.42 12.56
C PRO A 6 68.47 8.56 11.65
N ALA A 7 68.80 8.22 10.40
CA ALA A 7 69.18 9.20 9.40
C ALA A 7 67.91 9.76 8.76
N THR A 8 67.71 11.07 8.91
CA THR A 8 66.59 11.78 8.28
C THR A 8 67.12 12.49 7.03
N GLU A 9 66.98 11.86 5.87
CA GLU A 9 67.27 12.49 4.59
C GLU A 9 66.17 13.51 4.27
N THR A 10 66.49 14.79 4.32
CA THR A 10 65.54 15.87 4.06
C THR A 10 65.75 16.34 2.62
N ARG A 11 64.78 16.09 1.74
CA ARG A 11 64.84 16.49 0.33
C ARG A 11 63.92 17.68 0.08
N SER A 12 64.47 18.77 -0.45
CA SER A 12 63.68 19.98 -0.80
C SER A 12 62.95 19.87 -2.14
N GLN A 13 63.20 18.83 -2.93
CA GLN A 13 62.51 18.59 -4.20
C GLN A 13 61.25 17.73 -3.98
N PRO A 14 60.18 17.95 -4.77
CA PRO A 14 58.94 17.17 -4.65
C PRO A 14 59.21 15.67 -4.81
N CYS A 15 58.72 14.88 -3.86
CA CYS A 15 58.75 13.42 -3.87
C CYS A 15 57.47 12.88 -4.50
N VAL A 16 57.36 13.00 -5.84
CA VAL A 16 56.25 12.39 -6.57
C VAL A 16 56.66 10.99 -6.99
N THR A 17 55.93 9.98 -6.51
CA THR A 17 56.01 8.62 -7.03
C THR A 17 54.75 8.32 -7.83
N SER A 18 54.90 7.67 -8.98
CA SER A 18 53.76 7.10 -9.69
C SER A 18 53.47 5.72 -9.08
N CYS A 19 52.32 5.60 -8.40
CA CYS A 19 51.77 4.30 -8.05
C CYS A 19 50.92 3.77 -9.22
N GLY A 20 50.89 2.45 -9.37
CA GLY A 20 49.94 1.80 -10.29
C GLY A 20 48.50 1.92 -9.81
N ASP A 21 47.57 1.41 -10.63
CA ASP A 21 46.14 1.45 -10.33
C ASP A 21 45.81 0.71 -9.02
N SER A 22 44.99 1.33 -8.18
CA SER A 22 44.40 0.69 -7.01
C SER A 22 43.00 0.14 -7.36
N ARG A 23 42.67 -1.06 -6.87
CA ARG A 23 41.32 -1.62 -6.95
C ARG A 23 40.74 -1.83 -5.57
N VAL A 24 39.49 -1.42 -5.40
CA VAL A 24 38.66 -1.73 -4.23
C VAL A 24 37.45 -2.54 -4.68
N VAL A 25 37.11 -3.58 -3.92
CA VAL A 25 35.90 -4.40 -4.14
C VAL A 25 34.98 -4.17 -2.95
N ILE A 26 33.72 -3.82 -3.22
CA ILE A 26 32.70 -3.56 -2.20
C ILE A 26 31.64 -4.66 -2.29
N TYR A 27 31.30 -5.25 -1.14
CA TYR A 27 30.25 -6.27 -1.02
C TYR A 27 29.06 -5.69 -0.24
N PRO A 28 28.08 -5.08 -0.93
CA PRO A 28 26.88 -4.59 -0.27
C PRO A 28 26.01 -5.77 0.23
N PRO A 29 25.28 -5.60 1.34
CA PRO A 29 24.34 -6.62 1.81
C PRO A 29 23.14 -6.76 0.85
N PRO A 30 22.47 -7.93 0.81
CA PRO A 30 21.26 -8.12 0.02
C PRO A 30 20.13 -7.20 0.51
N VAL A 31 19.37 -6.61 -0.42
CA VAL A 31 18.23 -5.75 -0.12
C VAL A 31 16.95 -6.42 -0.61
N LEU A 32 15.93 -6.49 0.26
CA LEU A 32 14.61 -7.01 -0.07
C LEU A 32 13.66 -5.84 -0.38
N VAL A 33 12.98 -5.92 -1.53
CA VAL A 33 11.96 -4.95 -1.94
C VAL A 33 10.63 -5.69 -2.08
N THR A 34 9.63 -5.26 -1.30
CA THR A 34 8.26 -5.80 -1.39
C THR A 34 7.38 -4.78 -2.09
N PHE A 35 6.76 -5.18 -3.20
CA PHE A 35 5.75 -4.36 -3.86
C PHE A 35 4.37 -4.71 -3.32
N PRO A 36 3.54 -3.71 -2.93
CA PRO A 36 2.16 -3.98 -2.58
C PRO A 36 1.45 -4.61 -3.77
N GLY A 37 0.57 -5.59 -3.51
CA GLY A 37 -0.22 -6.24 -4.56
C GLY A 37 -1.12 -5.26 -5.31
N PRO A 38 -1.62 -5.62 -6.50
CA PRO A 38 -2.49 -4.75 -7.28
C PRO A 38 -3.81 -4.49 -6.53
N VAL A 39 -4.22 -3.22 -6.46
CA VAL A 39 -5.53 -2.83 -5.92
C VAL A 39 -6.59 -3.10 -7.00
N LEU A 40 -7.47 -4.07 -6.77
CA LEU A 40 -8.63 -4.33 -7.63
C LEU A 40 -9.82 -3.54 -7.10
N SER A 41 -10.24 -2.51 -7.85
CA SER A 41 -11.45 -1.74 -7.54
C SER A 41 -12.61 -2.25 -8.39
N SER A 42 -13.69 -2.70 -7.74
CA SER A 42 -14.96 -2.96 -8.40
C SER A 42 -15.92 -1.82 -8.04
N CYS A 43 -16.42 -1.09 -9.04
CA CYS A 43 -17.49 -0.11 -8.85
C CYS A 43 -18.83 -0.85 -8.95
N PRO A 44 -19.53 -1.14 -7.84
CA PRO A 44 -20.83 -1.78 -7.94
C PRO A 44 -21.80 -0.83 -8.67
N GLN A 45 -22.43 -1.30 -9.74
CA GLN A 45 -23.59 -0.63 -10.30
C GLN A 45 -24.78 -1.00 -9.43
N GLU A 46 -25.26 -0.05 -8.63
CA GLU A 46 -26.49 -0.18 -7.85
C GLU A 46 -27.65 -0.58 -8.78
N SER A 47 -28.24 -1.74 -8.54
CA SER A 47 -29.39 -2.24 -9.30
C SER A 47 -30.63 -2.18 -8.41
N VAL A 48 -31.56 -1.29 -8.75
CA VAL A 48 -32.87 -1.24 -8.09
C VAL A 48 -33.76 -2.34 -8.66
N VAL A 49 -34.11 -3.33 -7.82
CA VAL A 49 -35.09 -4.36 -8.15
C VAL A 49 -36.46 -3.95 -7.61
N GLY A 50 -37.38 -3.59 -8.50
CA GLY A 50 -38.77 -3.27 -8.15
C GLY A 50 -39.63 -4.54 -8.10
N SER A 51 -40.51 -4.66 -7.09
CA SER A 51 -41.51 -5.74 -7.00
C SER A 51 -42.87 -5.26 -7.52
N SER A 52 -43.51 -6.05 -8.38
CA SER A 52 -44.87 -5.77 -8.88
C SER A 52 -45.91 -6.42 -7.95
N ALA A 53 -46.73 -5.63 -7.26
CA ALA A 53 -47.90 -6.14 -6.55
C ALA A 53 -49.02 -6.46 -7.55
N VAL A 54 -49.63 -7.64 -7.44
CA VAL A 54 -50.81 -7.98 -8.23
C VAL A 54 -51.98 -7.12 -7.77
N ALA A 55 -52.53 -6.29 -8.66
CA ALA A 55 -53.74 -5.54 -8.40
C ALA A 55 -54.89 -6.54 -8.25
N ALA A 56 -55.38 -6.73 -7.03
CA ALA A 56 -56.61 -7.48 -6.80
C ALA A 56 -57.74 -6.73 -7.51
N SER A 57 -58.31 -7.36 -8.54
CA SER A 57 -59.51 -6.91 -9.23
C SER A 57 -60.63 -6.64 -8.21
N PRO A 58 -61.39 -5.53 -8.33
CA PRO A 58 -62.28 -5.02 -7.28
C PRO A 58 -63.57 -5.83 -7.07
N GLY A 59 -63.56 -7.13 -7.41
CA GLY A 59 -64.76 -7.96 -7.37
C GLY A 59 -64.58 -9.38 -6.85
N TRP A 60 -63.36 -9.87 -6.61
CA TRP A 60 -63.17 -11.28 -6.21
C TRP A 60 -62.22 -11.40 -5.03
N GLY A 61 -62.81 -11.60 -3.84
CA GLY A 61 -62.27 -12.34 -2.70
C GLY A 61 -60.92 -11.87 -2.15
N GLY A 62 -60.98 -11.07 -1.09
CA GLY A 62 -59.81 -10.59 -0.34
C GLY A 62 -58.83 -11.72 0.04
N PHE A 63 -57.56 -11.50 -0.30
CA PHE A 63 -56.48 -12.38 0.12
C PHE A 63 -56.25 -12.24 1.63
N TYR A 64 -56.35 -13.39 2.29
CA TYR A 64 -56.10 -13.60 3.70
C TYR A 64 -54.68 -13.16 4.07
N GLY A 65 -54.59 -12.31 5.10
CA GLY A 65 -53.42 -12.24 5.97
C GLY A 65 -52.30 -11.32 5.50
N SER A 66 -52.48 -10.01 5.65
CA SER A 66 -51.35 -9.15 5.97
C SER A 66 -51.81 -8.12 6.99
N ARG A 67 -51.53 -8.43 8.25
CA ARG A 67 -51.69 -7.50 9.37
C ARG A 67 -50.84 -6.29 9.03
N THR A 68 -51.46 -5.16 8.69
CA THR A 68 -50.76 -3.89 8.65
C THR A 68 -50.21 -3.67 10.04
N SER A 69 -48.88 -3.76 10.15
CA SER A 69 -48.11 -3.48 11.35
C SER A 69 -48.40 -2.04 11.75
N LEU A 70 -49.36 -1.88 12.66
CA LEU A 70 -49.64 -0.65 13.36
C LEU A 70 -48.40 -0.35 14.21
N GLY A 71 -47.61 0.63 13.80
CA GLY A 71 -46.46 1.08 14.57
C GLY A 71 -45.53 1.96 13.76
N TYR A 72 -45.77 3.27 13.80
CA TYR A 72 -44.82 4.29 14.26
C TYR A 72 -45.63 5.54 14.62
N GLY A 73 -45.44 6.02 15.84
CA GLY A 73 -46.21 7.11 16.41
C GLY A 73 -45.87 8.49 15.84
N ALA A 74 -46.81 9.40 16.09
CA ALA A 74 -46.63 10.82 16.39
C ALA A 74 -45.86 11.71 15.38
N ALA A 75 -46.61 12.61 14.74
CA ALA A 75 -46.26 14.03 14.75
C ALA A 75 -47.53 14.87 14.53
N GLN A 76 -47.69 15.88 15.39
CA GLN A 76 -48.74 16.90 15.34
C GLN A 76 -48.58 17.78 14.09
N GLY A 77 -49.70 18.25 13.55
CA GLY A 77 -49.79 19.21 12.44
C GLY A 77 -51.12 19.11 11.72
#